data_AF-A0A520BP39-F1
#
_entry.id   AF-A0A520BP39-F1
#
_cell.length_a   1.000
_cell.length_b   1.000
_cell.length_c   1.000
_cell.angle_alpha   90.00
_cell.angle_beta   90.00
_cell.angle_gamma   90.00
#
_symmetry.space_group_name_H-M   'P 1'
#
loop_
_entity.id
_entity.type
_entity.pdbx_description
1 polymer ?
#
loop_
_entity_poly.entity_id
_entity_poly.type
_entity_poly.pdbx_seq_one_letter_code
_entity_poly.pdbx_strand_id
1 'polypeptide(L)' 'AQLNEKEELYTHLWKDYFKSTNIESRKNTKLHVQHVPKRYWKYLTEKQIY' A
#
# COMPACT_ATOMS: atom_id res chain seq x y z
N ALA A 1 -9.58 -3.38 -18.35
CA ALA A 1 -10.15 -2.19 -17.72
C ALA A 1 -9.14 -1.07 -17.92
N GLN A 2 -9.53 0.02 -18.59
CA GLN A 2 -8.66 1.17 -18.74
C GLN A 2 -8.52 1.80 -17.35
N LEU A 3 -7.36 1.65 -16.71
CA LEU A 3 -7.06 2.40 -15.50
C LEU A 3 -7.07 3.88 -15.92
N ASN A 4 -7.89 4.67 -15.27
CA ASN A 4 -8.03 6.07 -15.59
C ASN A 4 -6.67 6.73 -15.32
N GLU A 5 -6.14 7.57 -16.20
CA GLU A 5 -4.80 8.19 -16.02
C GLU A 5 -4.65 8.89 -14.66
N LYS A 6 -5.78 9.34 -14.09
CA LYS A 6 -5.86 9.92 -12.74
C LYS A 6 -5.62 8.90 -11.62
N GLU A 7 -6.05 7.65 -11.77
CA GLU A 7 -5.84 6.59 -10.78
C GLU A 7 -4.37 6.21 -10.63
N GLU A 8 -3.62 6.21 -11.74
CA GLU A 8 -2.17 6.01 -11.69
C GLU A 8 -1.50 7.13 -10.89
N LEU A 9 -1.86 8.39 -11.17
CA LEU A 9 -1.35 9.53 -10.43
C LEU A 9 -1.64 9.43 -8.93
N TYR A 10 -2.88 9.09 -8.55
CA TYR A 10 -3.23 8.92 -7.13
C TYR A 10 -2.47 7.76 -6.47
N THR A 11 -2.23 6.67 -7.20
CA THR A 11 -1.44 5.54 -6.70
C THR A 11 0.01 5.96 -6.43
N HIS A 12 0.61 6.75 -7.32
CA HIS A 12 1.95 7.30 -7.12
C HIS A 12 2.02 8.22 -5.90
N LEU A 13 1.09 9.17 -5.79
CA LEU A 13 1.02 10.09 -4.66
C LEU A 13 0.85 9.36 -3.32
N TRP A 14 0.03 8.31 -3.29
CA TRP A 14 -0.13 7.47 -2.10
C TRP A 14 1.17 6.77 -1.70
N LYS A 15 1.89 6.19 -2.67
CA LYS A 15 3.17 5.52 -2.42
C LYS A 15 4.21 6.47 -1.83
N ASP A 16 4.31 7.69 -2.36
CA ASP A 16 5.26 8.70 -1.88
C ASP A 16 4.89 9.21 -0.48
N TYR A 17 3.60 9.48 -0.24
CA TYR A 17 3.09 9.82 1.08
C TYR A 17 3.36 8.70 2.10
N PHE A 18 3.06 7.46 1.75
CA PHE A 18 3.28 6.31 2.63
C PHE A 18 4.75 6.12 2.94
N LYS A 19 5.64 6.26 1.95
CA LYS A 19 7.09 6.11 2.16
C LYS A 19 7.67 7.21 3.05
N SER A 20 7.22 8.46 2.88
CA SER A 20 7.72 9.61 3.65
C SER A 20 7.21 9.66 5.10
N THR A 21 6.00 9.18 5.34
CA THR A 21 5.37 9.21 6.68
C THR A 21 5.62 7.96 7.50
N ASN A 22 5.87 6.82 6.85
CA ASN A 22 6.08 5.57 7.54
C ASN A 22 7.50 5.47 8.08
N ILE A 23 7.63 4.89 9.27
CA ILE A 23 8.90 4.76 9.98
C ILE A 23 9.32 3.30 9.93
N GLU A 24 10.42 3.00 9.26
CA GLU A 24 10.86 1.62 9.01
C GLU A 24 11.03 0.80 10.30
N SER A 25 11.52 1.42 11.37
CA SER A 25 11.69 0.78 12.68
C SER A 25 10.37 0.39 13.36
N ARG A 26 9.23 0.98 12.95
CA ARG A 26 7.89 0.67 13.47
C ARG A 26 7.17 -0.44 12.69
N LYS A 27 7.85 -1.06 11.72
CA LYS A 27 7.26 -2.10 10.87
C LYS A 27 7.02 -3.40 11.66
N ASN A 28 5.79 -3.57 12.16
CA ASN A 28 5.34 -4.80 12.81
C ASN A 28 4.50 -5.65 11.85
N THR A 29 5.15 -6.56 11.13
CA THR A 29 4.48 -7.44 10.15
C THR A 29 3.55 -8.45 10.80
N LYS A 30 3.86 -8.93 12.02
CA LYS A 30 3.04 -9.91 12.74
C LYS A 30 1.67 -9.32 13.09
N LEU A 31 1.65 -8.14 13.70
CA LEU A 31 0.42 -7.42 14.04
C LEU A 31 -0.38 -7.05 12.78
N HIS A 32 0.31 -6.62 11.73
CA HIS A 32 -0.34 -6.27 10.47
C HIS A 32 -1.04 -7.48 9.82
N VAL A 33 -0.45 -8.67 9.86
CA VAL A 33 -1.10 -9.90 9.34
C VAL A 33 -2.31 -10.32 10.21
N GLN A 34 -2.28 -10.05 11.52
CA GLN A 34 -3.42 -10.33 12.41
C GLN A 34 -4.64 -9.47 12.11
N HIS A 35 -4.44 -8.16 11.87
CA HIS A 35 -5.54 -7.25 11.55
C HIS A 35 -5.90 -7.20 10.07
N VAL A 36 -4.92 -7.45 9.19
CA VAL A 36 -5.07 -7.36 7.73
C VAL A 36 -4.62 -8.67 7.09
N PRO A 37 -5.54 -9.61 6.87
CA PRO A 37 -5.24 -10.88 6.23
C PRO A 37 -4.61 -10.70 4.85
N LYS A 38 -3.60 -11.53 4.54
CA LYS A 38 -2.80 -11.45 3.30
C LYS A 38 -3.64 -11.48 2.01
N ARG A 39 -4.82 -12.12 2.04
CA ARG A 39 -5.75 -12.18 0.90
C ARG A 39 -6.18 -10.81 0.36
N TYR A 40 -6.15 -9.77 1.21
CA TYR A 40 -6.52 -8.41 0.84
C TYR A 40 -5.33 -7.54 0.42
N TRP A 41 -4.09 -8.00 0.60
CA TRP A 41 -2.91 -7.18 0.30
C TRP A 41 -2.80 -6.83 -1.18
N LYS A 42 -3.40 -7.65 -2.07
CA LYS A 42 -3.52 -7.33 -3.51
C LYS A 42 -4.32 -6.05 -3.81
N TYR A 43 -5.12 -5.57 -2.86
CA TYR A 43 -5.93 -4.36 -3.01
C TYR A 43 -5.36 -3.17 -2.24
N LEU A 44 -4.25 -3.35 -1.51
CA LEU A 44 -3.59 -2.27 -0.79
C LEU A 44 -2.59 -1.60 -1.71
N THR A 45 -2.81 -0.32 -2.01
CA THR A 45 -1.97 0.50 -2.89
C THR A 45 -0.52 0.58 -2.41
N GLU A 46 -0.26 0.54 -1.10
CA GLU A 46 1.09 0.51 -0.52
C GLU A 46 1.76 -0.87 -0.52
N LYS A 47 1.02 -1.94 -0.84
CA LYS A 47 1.50 -3.33 -0.85
C LYS A 47 1.24 -4.07 -2.16
N GLN A 48 0.77 -3.40 -3.21
CA GLN A 48 0.61 -4.01 -4.53
C GLN A 48 1.95 -4.59 -5.02
N ILE A 49 1.94 -5.89 -5.31
CA ILE A 49 3.10 -6.67 -5.80
C ILE A 49 3.19 -6.63 -7.34
N TYR A 50 2.30 -5.90 -8.01
CA TYR A 50 2.20 -5.84 -9.47
C TYR A 50 2.18 -4.39 -9.95
#